data_AF-A0A7C1CYM0-F1
#
_entry.id   AF-A0A7C1CYM0-F1
#
_cell.length_a   1.000
_cell.length_b   1.000
_cell.length_c   1.000
_cell.angle_alpha   90.00
_cell.angle_beta   90.00
_cell.angle_gamma   90.00
#
_symmetry.space_group_name_H-M   'P 1'
#
loop_
_entity.id
_entity.type
_entity.pdbx_description
1 polymer ?
#
loop_
_entity_poly.entity_id
_entity_poly.type
_entity_poly.pdbx_seq_one_letter_code
_entity_poly.pdbx_strand_id
1 'polypeptide(L)'
;MQTTTAHHHHVFTMDAHDKAIAASIARQIKRSRREVTILFTDIEYSTYLWDIRGDVEGRLMVDKHNRLLFPVIRACRGRVIKTIGDAIMASFKSPEDAVRAAIGIQQALYRARHQDENFYIRVRIGIHTGMAIVEHNDVFGDVVNVASRIENEAKGDEILLSESTAATLKDKGYFLVEEGEFIFKGKREPMTVMRCEWKHAQDMLENVRFTSFLPVGPRQQRELLLYAVASLGMLYFLYANYLRYLIADFESFALLTLNPLLLIQAHPLLPVLGAALAIYAVLLASRLRRIPPFALRLLKGGFGFALGFFGFLLPSQYLPPDMTSSLDEVLYQSRHEFVEVLHDAIVLERVEPTARIITTVDRGNLLLRTETRAQAGVVWNQVIVGEGERGWVQETIPARFGVPEIENTRTRRFLFTFRDMYALMIGGLMFLWGTLNFRIRPT
;
A
#
# COMPACT_ATOMS: atom_id res chain seq x y z
N MET A 1 -65.81 34.02 21.35
CA MET A 1 -64.46 33.74 20.81
C MET A 1 -63.83 32.63 21.64
N GLN A 2 -63.96 31.39 21.19
CA GLN A 2 -63.16 30.26 21.65
C GLN A 2 -62.95 29.37 20.41
N THR A 3 -61.75 29.40 19.86
CA THR A 3 -61.30 28.52 18.78
C THR A 3 -60.33 27.53 19.38
N THR A 4 -60.81 26.31 19.62
CA THR A 4 -60.02 25.16 20.04
C THR A 4 -59.43 24.50 18.80
N THR A 5 -58.12 24.62 18.62
CA THR A 5 -57.35 23.94 17.57
C THR A 5 -57.09 22.49 17.97
N ALA A 6 -57.72 21.54 17.27
CA ALA A 6 -57.44 20.12 17.41
C ALA A 6 -56.23 19.73 16.53
N HIS A 7 -55.15 19.25 17.15
CA HIS A 7 -54.03 18.64 16.46
C HIS A 7 -54.40 17.22 16.00
N HIS A 8 -54.49 17.02 14.68
CA HIS A 8 -54.63 15.70 14.08
C HIS A 8 -53.33 14.90 14.19
N HIS A 9 -53.33 13.83 14.98
CA HIS A 9 -52.35 12.75 14.88
C HIS A 9 -52.68 11.90 13.64
N HIS A 10 -51.85 11.98 12.60
CA HIS A 10 -51.90 11.05 11.48
C HIS A 10 -51.51 9.64 11.95
N VAL A 11 -52.49 8.75 12.09
CA VAL A 11 -52.26 7.31 12.24
C VAL A 11 -51.98 6.74 10.85
N PHE A 12 -50.75 6.29 10.62
CA PHE A 12 -50.36 5.63 9.37
C PHE A 12 -51.10 4.28 9.27
N THR A 13 -52.09 4.17 8.37
CA THR A 13 -52.77 2.88 8.13
C THR A 13 -51.95 2.04 7.16
N MET A 14 -51.28 1.02 7.68
CA MET A 14 -50.50 0.05 6.88
C MET A 14 -51.40 -0.91 6.11
N ASP A 15 -51.16 -1.05 4.79
CA ASP A 15 -51.85 -2.03 3.96
C ASP A 15 -51.31 -3.47 4.17
N ALA A 16 -51.85 -4.46 3.44
CA ALA A 16 -51.42 -5.86 3.59
C ALA A 16 -49.96 -6.10 3.13
N HIS A 17 -49.48 -5.32 2.17
CA HIS A 17 -48.10 -5.36 1.69
C HIS A 17 -47.15 -4.75 2.72
N ASP A 18 -47.50 -3.59 3.29
CA ASP A 18 -46.79 -2.94 4.38
C ASP A 18 -46.71 -3.83 5.62
N LYS A 19 -47.78 -4.56 5.95
CA LYS A 19 -47.78 -5.53 7.06
C LYS A 19 -46.83 -6.69 6.81
N ALA A 20 -46.77 -7.20 5.57
CA ALA A 20 -45.84 -8.28 5.20
C ALA A 20 -44.38 -7.80 5.25
N ILE A 21 -44.10 -6.60 4.74
CA ILE A 21 -42.78 -5.94 4.83
C ILE A 21 -42.41 -5.69 6.29
N ALA A 22 -43.30 -5.11 7.09
CA ALA A 22 -43.08 -4.85 8.51
C ALA A 22 -42.82 -6.14 9.29
N ALA A 23 -43.52 -7.24 8.99
CA ALA A 23 -43.27 -8.54 9.59
C ALA A 23 -41.89 -9.11 9.22
N SER A 24 -41.48 -8.97 7.96
CA SER A 24 -40.14 -9.37 7.49
C SER A 24 -39.03 -8.57 8.17
N ILE A 25 -39.17 -7.23 8.18
CA ILE A 25 -38.26 -6.30 8.86
C ILE A 25 -38.20 -6.62 10.36
N ALA A 26 -39.33 -6.82 11.03
CA ALA A 26 -39.38 -7.17 12.45
C ALA A 26 -38.65 -8.49 12.74
N ARG A 27 -38.76 -9.48 11.85
CA ARG A 27 -38.06 -10.78 11.98
C ARG A 27 -36.55 -10.62 11.79
N GLN A 28 -36.12 -9.77 10.86
CA GLN A 28 -34.72 -9.43 10.63
C GLN A 28 -34.13 -8.66 11.83
N ILE A 29 -34.84 -7.63 12.30
CA ILE A 29 -34.50 -6.83 13.50
C ILE A 29 -34.35 -7.75 14.71
N LYS A 30 -35.27 -8.70 14.93
CA LYS A 30 -35.19 -9.61 16.07
C LYS A 30 -33.92 -10.48 16.04
N ARG A 31 -33.40 -10.82 14.86
CA ARG A 31 -32.15 -11.59 14.70
C ARG A 31 -30.89 -10.73 14.84
N SER A 32 -30.95 -9.45 14.50
CA SER A 32 -29.82 -8.52 14.58
C SER A 32 -29.75 -7.73 15.89
N ARG A 33 -30.83 -7.76 16.69
CA ARG A 33 -30.90 -7.06 17.98
C ARG A 33 -29.96 -7.69 19.01
N ARG A 34 -29.00 -6.91 19.48
CA ARG A 34 -28.06 -7.31 20.53
C ARG A 34 -27.67 -6.09 21.35
N GLU A 35 -27.24 -6.33 22.58
CA GLU A 35 -26.63 -5.29 23.40
C GLU A 35 -25.26 -4.91 22.82
N VAL A 36 -25.01 -3.62 22.72
CA VAL A 36 -23.74 -3.05 22.27
C VAL A 36 -23.43 -1.81 23.09
N THR A 37 -22.15 -1.51 23.18
CA THR A 37 -21.67 -0.25 23.72
C THR A 37 -21.22 0.64 22.58
N ILE A 38 -21.75 1.85 22.51
CA ILE A 38 -21.41 2.85 21.52
C ILE A 38 -20.56 3.93 22.19
N LEU A 39 -19.44 4.24 21.55
CA LEU A 39 -18.56 5.34 21.88
C LEU A 39 -18.66 6.37 20.75
N PHE A 40 -19.00 7.60 21.12
CA PHE A 40 -18.80 8.77 20.30
C PHE A 40 -17.64 9.60 20.83
N THR A 41 -16.90 10.19 19.91
CA THR A 41 -15.89 11.19 20.23
C THR A 41 -15.85 12.23 19.15
N ASP A 42 -15.60 13.47 19.54
CA ASP A 42 -15.55 14.62 18.64
C ASP A 42 -14.45 15.59 19.08
N ILE A 43 -13.93 16.40 18.16
CA ILE A 43 -12.90 17.39 18.48
C ILE A 43 -13.56 18.64 19.06
N GLU A 44 -13.07 19.08 20.22
CA GLU A 44 -13.55 20.30 20.84
C GLU A 44 -13.22 21.52 19.95
N TYR A 45 -14.21 22.38 19.72
CA TYR A 45 -14.10 23.61 18.90
C TYR A 45 -13.68 23.38 17.44
N SER A 46 -13.93 22.20 16.86
CA SER A 46 -13.47 21.89 15.51
C SER A 46 -13.94 22.88 14.44
N THR A 47 -15.20 23.30 14.46
CA THR A 47 -15.75 24.30 13.50
C THR A 47 -14.94 25.59 13.49
N TYR A 48 -14.49 26.05 14.65
CA TYR A 48 -13.64 27.25 14.77
C TYR A 48 -12.23 27.01 14.20
N LEU A 49 -11.69 25.80 14.38
CA LEU A 49 -10.40 25.42 13.80
C LEU A 49 -10.46 25.35 12.26
N TRP A 50 -11.57 24.89 11.70
CA TRP A 50 -11.81 24.91 10.25
C TRP A 50 -11.84 26.35 9.70
N ASP A 51 -12.52 27.26 10.39
CA ASP A 51 -12.67 28.66 9.98
C ASP A 51 -11.32 29.40 9.92
N ILE A 52 -10.48 29.22 10.95
CA ILE A 52 -9.21 29.96 11.05
C ILE A 52 -8.09 29.38 10.19
N ARG A 53 -8.06 28.05 10.00
CA ARG A 53 -6.93 27.36 9.36
C ARG A 53 -7.21 26.90 7.94
N GLY A 54 -8.46 26.99 7.50
CA GLY A 54 -8.90 26.57 6.19
C GLY A 54 -8.93 25.04 6.01
N ASP A 55 -9.49 24.62 4.87
CA ASP A 55 -9.87 23.22 4.63
C ASP A 55 -8.69 22.23 4.67
N VAL A 56 -7.52 22.63 4.20
CA VAL A 56 -6.36 21.74 4.10
C VAL A 56 -5.81 21.40 5.48
N GLU A 57 -5.61 22.41 6.34
CA GLU A 57 -5.10 22.19 7.69
C GLU A 57 -6.14 21.52 8.58
N GLY A 58 -7.42 21.90 8.47
CA GLY A 58 -8.52 21.23 9.15
C GLY A 58 -8.57 19.74 8.80
N ARG A 59 -8.39 19.38 7.52
CA ARG A 59 -8.35 17.97 7.10
C ARG A 59 -7.12 17.22 7.63
N LEU A 60 -5.95 17.85 7.66
CA LEU A 60 -4.74 17.26 8.22
C LEU A 60 -4.86 17.02 9.73
N MET A 61 -5.52 17.93 10.44
CA MET A 61 -5.83 17.80 11.86
C MET A 61 -6.70 16.56 12.12
N VAL A 62 -7.78 16.39 11.35
CA VAL A 62 -8.66 15.22 11.46
C VAL A 62 -7.93 13.91 11.11
N ASP A 63 -7.05 13.91 10.10
CA ASP A 63 -6.23 12.73 9.77
C ASP A 63 -5.28 12.35 10.92
N LYS A 64 -4.57 13.33 11.51
CA LYS A 64 -3.71 13.11 12.69
C LYS A 64 -4.51 12.56 13.86
N HIS A 65 -5.67 13.13 14.15
CA HIS A 65 -6.60 12.66 15.19
C HIS A 65 -7.01 11.20 14.94
N ASN A 66 -7.52 10.87 13.75
CA ASN A 66 -7.96 9.52 13.40
C ASN A 66 -6.81 8.49 13.51
N ARG A 67 -5.59 8.87 13.12
CA ARG A 67 -4.39 8.03 13.22
C ARG A 67 -4.01 7.67 14.66
N LEU A 68 -4.30 8.54 15.62
CA LEU A 68 -4.09 8.27 17.05
C LEU A 68 -5.21 7.41 17.62
N LEU A 69 -6.47 7.69 17.28
CA LEU A 69 -7.63 7.04 17.89
C LEU A 69 -7.90 5.63 17.35
N PHE A 70 -7.78 5.41 16.03
CA PHE A 70 -8.13 4.11 15.43
C PHE A 70 -7.30 2.93 15.96
N PRO A 71 -5.98 3.04 16.19
CA PRO A 71 -5.20 1.97 16.82
C PRO A 71 -5.70 1.63 18.22
N VAL A 72 -6.01 2.64 19.04
CA VAL A 72 -6.48 2.45 20.42
C VAL A 72 -7.84 1.74 20.45
N ILE A 73 -8.80 2.21 19.64
CA ILE A 73 -10.13 1.59 19.51
C ILE A 73 -9.99 0.11 19.14
N ARG A 74 -9.13 -0.22 18.17
CA ARG A 74 -8.92 -1.60 17.72
C ARG A 74 -8.20 -2.46 18.76
N ALA A 75 -7.21 -1.90 19.47
CA ALA A 75 -6.49 -2.61 20.52
C ALA A 75 -7.43 -3.02 21.67
N CYS A 76 -8.44 -2.18 21.94
CA CYS A 76 -9.51 -2.46 22.88
C CYS A 76 -10.69 -3.20 22.22
N ARG A 77 -10.46 -4.01 21.17
CA ARG A 77 -11.47 -4.86 20.51
C ARG A 77 -12.70 -4.11 19.97
N GLY A 78 -12.59 -2.80 19.78
CA GLY A 78 -13.62 -1.96 19.19
C GLY A 78 -13.61 -1.97 17.67
N ARG A 79 -14.76 -1.62 17.10
CA ARG A 79 -14.94 -1.44 15.67
C ARG A 79 -15.36 0.01 15.40
N VAL A 80 -14.56 0.73 14.63
CA VAL A 80 -14.99 2.01 14.05
C VAL A 80 -16.10 1.73 13.04
N ILE A 81 -17.28 2.29 13.27
CA ILE A 81 -18.44 2.16 12.39
C ILE A 81 -18.34 3.19 11.27
N LYS A 82 -18.23 4.47 11.63
CA LYS A 82 -18.13 5.59 10.69
C LYS A 82 -17.51 6.82 11.34
N THR A 83 -17.07 7.74 10.50
CA THR A 83 -16.65 9.09 10.86
C THR A 83 -17.65 10.10 10.29
N ILE A 84 -18.02 11.10 11.07
CA ILE A 84 -18.95 12.16 10.67
C ILE A 84 -18.20 13.49 10.84
N GLY A 85 -17.53 13.93 9.79
CA GLY A 85 -16.55 15.01 9.91
C GLY A 85 -15.34 14.56 10.73
N ASP A 86 -15.13 15.21 11.87
CA ASP A 86 -14.15 14.92 12.90
C ASP A 86 -14.66 13.99 14.00
N ALA A 87 -15.97 13.79 14.09
CA ALA A 87 -16.56 12.86 15.03
C ALA A 87 -16.32 11.39 14.60
N ILE A 88 -16.04 10.51 15.57
CA ILE A 88 -15.91 9.06 15.36
C ILE A 88 -17.00 8.33 16.12
N MET A 89 -17.70 7.43 15.43
CA MET A 89 -18.60 6.45 16.04
C MET A 89 -17.92 5.07 16.06
N ALA A 90 -17.74 4.51 17.25
CA ALA A 90 -17.22 3.16 17.44
C ALA A 90 -18.20 2.30 18.24
N SER A 91 -18.21 1.00 17.95
CA SER A 91 -18.98 0.02 18.69
C SER A 91 -18.11 -1.04 19.33
N PHE A 92 -18.54 -1.50 20.50
CA PHE A 92 -17.89 -2.49 21.32
C PHE A 92 -18.91 -3.53 21.78
N LYS A 93 -18.45 -4.77 21.94
CA LYS A 93 -19.26 -5.83 22.54
C LYS A 93 -19.25 -5.78 24.07
N SER A 94 -18.20 -5.18 24.64
CA SER A 94 -18.00 -5.04 26.08
C SER A 94 -17.99 -3.56 26.45
N PRO A 95 -18.77 -3.14 27.46
CA PRO A 95 -18.73 -1.77 27.98
C PRO A 95 -17.36 -1.38 28.52
N GLU A 96 -16.68 -2.33 29.17
CA GLU A 96 -15.34 -2.12 29.71
C GLU A 96 -14.30 -1.87 28.60
N ASP A 97 -14.39 -2.61 27.49
CA ASP A 97 -13.51 -2.40 26.35
C ASP A 97 -13.69 -0.98 25.76
N ALA A 98 -14.92 -0.45 25.75
CA ALA A 98 -15.18 0.92 25.31
C ALA A 98 -14.57 1.96 26.26
N VAL A 99 -14.67 1.76 27.57
CA VAL A 99 -14.08 2.68 28.56
C VAL A 99 -12.56 2.63 28.53
N ARG A 100 -11.97 1.44 28.40
CA ARG A 100 -10.51 1.30 28.19
C ARG A 100 -10.05 2.01 26.92
N ALA A 101 -10.83 1.91 25.84
CA ALA A 101 -10.55 2.66 24.61
C ALA A 101 -10.59 4.17 24.86
N ALA A 102 -11.62 4.68 25.53
CA ALA A 102 -11.74 6.10 25.84
C ALA A 102 -10.58 6.64 26.69
N ILE A 103 -10.19 5.90 27.73
CA ILE A 103 -9.03 6.23 28.57
C ILE A 103 -7.75 6.27 27.71
N GLY A 104 -7.52 5.23 26.90
CA GLY A 104 -6.36 5.18 26.01
C GLY A 104 -6.35 6.30 24.97
N ILE A 105 -7.53 6.72 24.48
CA ILE A 105 -7.65 7.84 23.54
C ILE A 105 -7.20 9.14 24.22
N GLN A 106 -7.71 9.42 25.43
CA GLN A 106 -7.30 10.63 26.16
C GLN A 106 -5.80 10.60 26.50
N GLN A 107 -5.27 9.45 26.93
CA GLN A 107 -3.83 9.29 27.18
C GLN A 107 -2.98 9.49 25.91
N ALA A 108 -3.44 9.00 24.75
CA ALA A 108 -2.70 9.12 23.49
C ALA A 108 -2.65 10.57 23.01
N LEU A 109 -3.77 11.28 23.10
CA LEU A 109 -3.84 12.70 22.78
C LEU A 109 -3.01 13.52 23.75
N TYR A 110 -3.09 13.25 25.06
CA TYR A 110 -2.27 13.91 26.07
C TYR A 110 -0.77 13.78 25.77
N ARG A 111 -0.29 12.56 25.46
CA ARG A 111 1.11 12.33 25.06
C ARG A 111 1.48 13.07 23.78
N ALA A 112 0.61 13.06 22.77
CA ALA A 112 0.87 13.75 21.51
C ALA A 112 1.00 15.27 21.70
N ARG A 113 0.15 15.88 22.53
CA ARG A 113 0.23 17.32 22.87
C ARG A 113 1.52 17.68 23.62
N HIS A 114 2.06 16.77 24.42
CA HIS A 114 3.35 16.96 25.12
C HIS A 114 4.58 16.76 24.23
N GLN A 115 4.43 16.07 23.10
CA GLN A 115 5.53 15.84 22.15
C GLN A 115 5.60 16.88 21.04
N ASP A 116 4.47 17.48 20.67
CA ASP A 116 4.35 18.49 19.62
C ASP A 116 3.51 19.65 20.15
N GLU A 117 4.15 20.79 20.44
CA GLU A 117 3.48 22.00 20.93
C GLU A 117 2.44 22.53 19.93
N ASN A 118 2.56 22.18 18.65
CA ASN A 118 1.59 22.57 17.62
C ASN A 118 0.38 21.62 17.55
N PHE A 119 0.38 20.54 18.32
CA PHE A 119 -0.75 19.63 18.46
C PHE A 119 -1.54 19.99 19.71
N TYR A 120 -2.76 20.53 19.54
CA TYR A 120 -3.59 21.04 20.63
C TYR A 120 -5.01 20.41 20.64
N ILE A 121 -5.20 19.31 19.91
CA ILE A 121 -6.49 18.63 19.81
C ILE A 121 -6.91 18.09 21.18
N ARG A 122 -8.10 18.49 21.63
CA ARG A 122 -8.82 17.89 22.75
C ARG A 122 -10.09 17.27 22.22
N VAL A 123 -10.50 16.16 22.82
CA VAL A 123 -11.69 15.45 22.39
C VAL A 123 -12.63 15.28 23.56
N ARG A 124 -13.92 15.39 23.26
CA ARG A 124 -15.00 14.98 24.14
C ARG A 124 -15.37 13.54 23.80
N ILE A 125 -15.75 12.74 24.80
CA ILE A 125 -16.10 11.33 24.64
C ILE A 125 -17.37 11.02 25.40
N GLY A 126 -18.33 10.38 24.74
CA GLY A 126 -19.55 9.85 25.35
C GLY A 126 -19.74 8.38 25.07
N ILE A 127 -20.11 7.62 26.10
CA ILE A 127 -20.32 6.17 26.00
C ILE A 127 -21.69 5.79 26.55
N HIS A 128 -22.41 4.99 25.77
CA HIS A 128 -23.67 4.40 26.20
C HIS A 128 -23.79 2.93 25.80
N THR A 129 -24.32 2.13 26.72
CA THR A 129 -24.59 0.70 26.52
C THR A 129 -26.10 0.48 26.47
N GLY A 130 -26.55 -0.23 25.44
CA GLY A 130 -27.96 -0.54 25.25
C GLY A 130 -28.22 -1.46 24.06
N MET A 131 -29.50 -1.76 23.83
CA MET A 131 -29.92 -2.62 22.72
C MET A 131 -29.88 -1.88 21.39
N ALA A 132 -29.23 -2.50 20.40
CA ALA A 132 -29.14 -1.97 19.04
C ALA A 132 -29.45 -3.02 18.00
N ILE A 133 -29.79 -2.54 16.80
CA ILE A 133 -29.91 -3.34 15.59
C ILE A 133 -28.56 -3.29 14.90
N VAL A 134 -27.84 -4.40 14.90
CA VAL A 134 -26.50 -4.48 14.30
C VAL A 134 -26.59 -5.13 12.92
N GLU A 135 -26.33 -4.33 11.88
CA GLU A 135 -26.23 -4.79 10.51
C GLU A 135 -24.75 -4.86 10.08
N HIS A 136 -24.45 -5.52 8.96
CA HIS A 136 -23.08 -5.91 8.57
C HIS A 136 -22.02 -4.80 8.79
N ASN A 137 -22.35 -3.54 8.48
CA ASN A 137 -21.44 -2.39 8.60
C ASN A 137 -22.01 -1.19 9.36
N ASP A 138 -23.19 -1.28 9.96
CA ASP A 138 -23.78 -0.14 10.68
C ASP A 138 -24.54 -0.58 11.93
N VAL A 139 -24.75 0.37 12.83
CA VAL A 139 -25.49 0.16 14.08
C VAL A 139 -26.60 1.20 14.16
N PHE A 140 -27.81 0.71 14.38
CA PHE A 140 -29.00 1.55 14.50
C PHE A 140 -29.70 1.34 15.83
N GLY A 141 -30.47 2.35 16.21
CA GLY A 141 -31.32 2.33 17.37
C GLY A 141 -31.04 3.50 18.30
N ASP A 142 -31.86 3.56 19.33
CA ASP A 142 -31.84 4.63 20.32
C ASP A 142 -30.49 4.74 21.05
N VAL A 143 -29.76 3.63 21.20
CA VAL A 143 -28.44 3.62 21.84
C VAL A 143 -27.45 4.60 21.17
N VAL A 144 -27.55 4.76 19.84
CA VAL A 144 -26.67 5.62 19.06
C VAL A 144 -26.97 7.09 19.36
N ASN A 145 -28.26 7.43 19.42
CA ASN A 145 -28.72 8.78 19.70
C ASN A 145 -28.37 9.21 21.13
N VAL A 146 -28.52 8.30 22.10
CA VAL A 146 -28.15 8.58 23.50
C VAL A 146 -26.64 8.75 23.64
N ALA A 147 -25.83 7.87 23.05
CA ALA A 147 -24.37 7.96 23.10
C ALA A 147 -23.84 9.30 22.55
N SER A 148 -24.34 9.74 21.39
CA SER A 148 -23.97 11.03 20.81
C SER A 148 -24.38 12.23 21.68
N ARG A 149 -25.48 12.13 22.41
CA ARG A 149 -25.90 13.23 23.30
C ARG A 149 -25.07 13.29 24.57
N ILE A 150 -24.72 12.14 25.15
CA ILE A 150 -23.77 12.09 26.27
C ILE A 150 -22.44 12.71 25.84
N GLU A 151 -21.99 12.43 24.62
CA GLU A 151 -20.76 13.03 24.07
C GLU A 151 -20.88 14.55 23.91
N ASN A 152 -22.02 15.07 23.43
CA ASN A 152 -22.23 16.52 23.31
C ASN A 152 -22.22 17.28 24.63
N GLU A 153 -22.57 16.65 25.75
CA GLU A 153 -22.49 17.26 27.09
C GLU A 153 -21.07 17.23 27.67
N ALA A 154 -20.17 16.43 27.10
CA ALA A 154 -18.79 16.30 27.56
C ALA A 154 -17.91 17.47 27.07
N LYS A 155 -16.96 17.88 27.90
CA LYS A 155 -15.93 18.87 27.57
C LYS A 155 -14.70 18.21 26.93
N GLY A 156 -13.81 19.01 26.36
CA GLY A 156 -12.51 18.53 25.89
C GLY A 156 -11.70 17.90 27.03
N ASP A 157 -11.09 16.75 26.76
CA ASP A 157 -10.39 15.87 27.72
C ASP A 157 -11.33 15.18 28.74
N GLU A 158 -12.63 15.10 28.47
CA GLU A 158 -13.62 14.47 29.35
C GLU A 158 -14.18 13.17 28.77
N ILE A 159 -14.59 12.25 29.66
CA ILE A 159 -15.24 10.98 29.30
C ILE A 159 -16.51 10.87 30.12
N LEU A 160 -17.66 10.94 29.46
CA LEU A 160 -18.97 10.76 30.06
C LEU A 160 -19.57 9.40 29.70
N LEU A 161 -20.18 8.74 30.68
CA LEU A 161 -20.76 7.41 30.60
C LEU A 161 -22.22 7.46 31.03
N SER A 162 -23.10 6.74 30.35
CA SER A 162 -24.43 6.45 30.90
C SER A 162 -24.33 5.60 32.16
N GLU A 163 -25.34 5.71 33.03
CA GLU A 163 -25.50 4.81 34.18
C GLU A 163 -25.40 3.32 33.78
N SER A 164 -26.05 2.92 32.68
CA SER A 164 -26.00 1.53 32.17
C SER A 164 -24.58 1.05 31.86
N THR A 165 -23.70 1.94 31.40
CA THR A 165 -22.29 1.62 31.15
C THR A 165 -21.52 1.58 32.47
N ALA A 166 -21.69 2.60 33.31
CA ALA A 166 -21.02 2.73 34.60
C ALA A 166 -21.33 1.58 35.56
N ALA A 167 -22.57 1.07 35.56
CA ALA A 167 -23.00 -0.04 36.40
C ALA A 167 -22.16 -1.31 36.17
N THR A 168 -21.68 -1.54 34.95
CA THR A 168 -20.84 -2.71 34.61
C THR A 168 -19.39 -2.61 35.10
N LEU A 169 -19.01 -1.47 35.68
CA LEU A 169 -17.64 -1.11 36.07
C LEU A 169 -17.46 -0.97 37.58
N LYS A 170 -18.54 -1.04 38.39
CA LYS A 170 -18.55 -0.68 39.82
C LYS A 170 -17.51 -1.39 40.70
N ASP A 171 -16.92 -2.51 40.26
CA ASP A 171 -15.91 -3.27 41.01
C ASP A 171 -14.58 -3.47 40.26
N LYS A 172 -14.34 -2.70 39.19
CA LYS A 172 -13.20 -2.93 38.28
C LYS A 172 -12.06 -1.92 38.42
N GLY A 173 -12.07 -1.11 39.49
CA GLY A 173 -11.00 -0.15 39.78
C GLY A 173 -11.00 1.11 38.90
N TYR A 174 -12.12 1.43 38.24
CA TYR A 174 -12.28 2.69 37.51
C TYR A 174 -12.78 3.80 38.45
N PHE A 175 -12.20 4.99 38.31
CA PHE A 175 -12.62 6.17 39.07
C PHE A 175 -13.78 6.85 38.34
N LEU A 176 -14.99 6.69 38.89
CA LEU A 176 -16.22 7.26 38.34
C LEU A 176 -16.82 8.26 39.34
N VAL A 177 -17.17 9.45 38.84
CA VAL A 177 -17.80 10.53 39.60
C VAL A 177 -19.16 10.82 38.96
N GLU A 178 -20.20 10.99 39.77
CA GLU A 178 -21.50 11.39 39.24
C GLU A 178 -21.44 12.85 38.78
N GLU A 179 -21.74 13.10 37.50
CA GLU A 179 -21.74 14.45 36.92
C GLU A 179 -23.12 15.11 37.10
N GLY A 180 -24.18 14.30 37.04
CA GLY A 180 -25.56 14.71 37.31
C GLY A 180 -26.59 13.98 36.45
N GLU A 181 -27.84 14.43 36.54
CA GLU A 181 -28.96 13.94 35.73
C GLU A 181 -29.22 14.85 34.53
N PHE A 182 -29.29 14.25 33.34
CA PHE A 182 -29.51 14.97 32.07
C PHE A 182 -30.82 14.53 31.41
N ILE A 183 -31.64 15.50 30.98
CA ILE A 183 -32.82 15.24 30.16
C ILE A 183 -32.47 15.51 28.70
N PHE A 184 -32.13 14.45 27.98
CA PHE A 184 -31.79 14.52 26.57
C PHE A 184 -33.01 14.79 25.68
N LYS A 185 -32.90 15.72 24.71
CA LYS A 185 -34.00 16.13 23.80
C LYS A 185 -34.79 14.94 23.21
N GLY A 186 -36.06 14.76 23.58
CA GLY A 186 -36.88 13.63 23.10
C GLY A 186 -36.82 12.37 23.97
N LYS A 187 -36.19 12.44 25.13
CA LYS A 187 -36.39 11.51 26.26
C LYS A 187 -37.37 12.12 27.26
N ARG A 188 -38.12 11.25 27.94
CA ARG A 188 -39.09 11.65 28.97
C ARG A 188 -38.51 11.56 30.38
N GLU A 189 -37.56 10.67 30.59
CA GLU A 189 -36.93 10.41 31.88
C GLU A 189 -35.51 10.99 31.88
N PRO A 190 -35.08 11.61 33.00
CA PRO A 190 -33.69 12.00 33.20
C PRO A 190 -32.80 10.75 33.21
N MET A 191 -31.56 10.92 32.74
CA MET A 191 -30.54 9.88 32.76
C MET A 191 -29.35 10.35 33.59
N THR A 192 -28.94 9.57 34.57
CA THR A 192 -27.71 9.82 35.32
C THR A 192 -26.50 9.58 34.43
N VAL A 193 -25.59 10.56 34.42
CA VAL A 193 -24.34 10.53 33.68
C VAL A 193 -23.17 10.54 34.67
N MET A 194 -22.22 9.65 34.42
CA MET A 194 -21.02 9.49 35.21
C MET A 194 -19.81 9.96 34.42
N ARG A 195 -18.91 10.71 35.05
CA ARG A 195 -17.61 11.11 34.50
C ARG A 195 -16.53 10.12 34.91
N CYS A 196 -15.70 9.71 33.96
CA CYS A 196 -14.57 8.81 34.21
C CYS A 196 -13.25 9.60 34.31
N GLU A 197 -12.57 9.48 35.46
CA GLU A 197 -11.30 10.14 35.73
C GLU A 197 -10.12 9.34 35.15
N TRP A 198 -9.83 9.56 33.86
CA TRP A 198 -8.80 8.81 33.12
C TRP A 198 -7.36 9.12 33.56
N LYS A 199 -7.10 10.26 34.21
CA LYS A 199 -5.75 10.67 34.64
C LYS A 199 -5.16 9.78 35.73
N HIS A 200 -6.03 9.13 36.53
CA HIS A 200 -5.64 8.21 37.59
C HIS A 200 -5.69 6.74 37.15
N ALA A 201 -6.11 6.47 35.91
CA ALA A 201 -6.20 5.13 35.37
C ALA A 201 -4.81 4.61 34.92
N GLN A 202 -4.65 3.29 34.93
CA GLN A 202 -3.47 2.61 34.41
C GLN A 202 -3.22 2.99 32.94
N ASP A 203 -1.96 2.95 32.50
CA ASP A 203 -1.60 3.21 31.11
C ASP A 203 -2.22 2.15 30.17
N MET A 204 -3.14 2.57 29.30
CA MET A 204 -3.81 1.71 28.34
C MET A 204 -3.04 1.58 27.02
N LEU A 205 -1.88 2.26 26.89
CA LEU A 205 -1.13 2.37 25.63
C LEU A 205 0.05 1.40 25.48
N GLU A 206 0.46 0.69 26.53
CA GLU A 206 1.66 -0.18 26.51
C GLU A 206 1.65 -1.22 25.37
N ASN A 207 0.45 -1.70 24.99
CA ASN A 207 0.26 -2.70 23.93
C ASN A 207 -0.26 -2.12 22.61
N VAL A 208 -0.35 -0.79 22.49
CA VAL A 208 -0.89 -0.12 21.29
C VAL A 208 0.25 0.20 20.33
N ARG A 209 0.30 -0.52 19.20
CA ARG A 209 1.22 -0.19 18.10
C ARG A 209 0.63 0.91 17.21
N PHE A 210 1.09 2.15 17.41
CA PHE A 210 0.74 3.31 16.60
C PHE A 210 1.38 3.33 15.20
N THR A 211 2.24 2.35 14.87
CA THR A 211 2.81 2.16 13.53
C THR A 211 1.70 1.72 12.56
N SER A 212 0.93 2.70 12.11
CA SER A 212 -0.28 2.53 11.32
C SER A 212 0.06 2.07 9.92
N PHE A 213 -0.33 0.84 9.61
CA PHE A 213 -0.63 0.50 8.23
C PHE A 213 -1.75 1.43 7.74
N LEU A 214 -1.50 2.14 6.65
CA LEU A 214 -2.50 3.00 6.03
C LEU A 214 -3.59 2.13 5.38
N PRO A 215 -4.88 2.35 5.65
CA PRO A 215 -5.93 1.77 4.83
C PRO A 215 -5.80 2.31 3.41
N VAL A 216 -5.76 1.42 2.42
CA VAL A 216 -5.59 1.80 1.01
C VAL A 216 -6.94 1.73 0.31
N GLY A 217 -7.44 2.88 -0.15
CA GLY A 217 -8.66 2.95 -0.94
C GLY A 217 -8.49 2.36 -2.35
N PRO A 218 -9.57 1.99 -3.06
CA PRO A 218 -9.49 1.31 -4.35
C PRO A 218 -8.79 2.13 -5.45
N ARG A 219 -8.87 3.47 -5.41
CA ARG A 219 -8.09 4.35 -6.32
C ARG A 219 -6.60 4.27 -6.02
N GLN A 220 -6.23 4.29 -4.74
CA GLN A 220 -4.85 4.24 -4.30
C GLN A 220 -4.22 2.87 -4.55
N GLN A 221 -5.00 1.78 -4.52
CA GLN A 221 -4.55 0.44 -4.94
C GLN A 221 -4.12 0.41 -6.41
N ARG A 222 -4.82 1.14 -7.30
CA ARG A 222 -4.43 1.24 -8.72
C ARG A 222 -3.15 2.05 -8.91
N GLU A 223 -2.99 3.15 -8.18
CA GLU A 223 -1.74 3.95 -8.20
C GLU A 223 -0.55 3.12 -7.71
N LEU A 224 -0.73 2.35 -6.63
CA LEU A 224 0.27 1.42 -6.12
C LEU A 224 0.67 0.35 -7.14
N LEU A 225 -0.32 -0.23 -7.83
CA LEU A 225 -0.06 -1.20 -8.89
C LEU A 225 0.77 -0.58 -10.01
N LEU A 226 0.42 0.64 -10.43
CA LEU A 226 1.19 1.37 -11.44
C LEU A 226 2.63 1.59 -10.98
N TYR A 227 2.85 2.04 -9.74
CA TYR A 227 4.19 2.25 -9.20
C TYR A 227 5.00 0.95 -9.11
N ALA A 228 4.36 -0.14 -8.69
CA ALA A 228 5.00 -1.46 -8.60
C ALA A 228 5.39 -1.97 -9.98
N VAL A 229 4.48 -1.92 -10.96
CA VAL A 229 4.74 -2.37 -12.33
C VAL A 229 5.85 -1.54 -12.97
N ALA A 230 5.80 -0.22 -12.84
CA ALA A 230 6.84 0.66 -13.37
C ALA A 230 8.21 0.43 -12.69
N SER A 231 8.23 0.25 -11.37
CA SER A 231 9.48 -0.01 -10.62
C SER A 231 10.08 -1.37 -10.99
N LEU A 232 9.26 -2.41 -11.11
CA LEU A 232 9.71 -3.75 -11.54
C LEU A 232 10.19 -3.75 -12.99
N GLY A 233 9.44 -3.09 -13.89
CA GLY A 233 9.84 -2.91 -15.28
C GLY A 233 11.16 -2.16 -15.40
N MET A 234 11.36 -1.13 -14.57
CA MET A 234 12.62 -0.39 -14.52
C MET A 234 13.78 -1.24 -13.99
N LEU A 235 13.55 -2.03 -12.94
CA LEU A 235 14.57 -2.94 -12.42
C LEU A 235 14.99 -3.97 -13.48
N TYR A 236 14.02 -4.54 -14.20
CA TYR A 236 14.29 -5.45 -15.31
C TYR A 236 15.03 -4.75 -16.46
N PHE A 237 14.63 -3.52 -16.82
CA PHE A 237 15.32 -2.74 -17.84
C PHE A 237 16.78 -2.49 -17.47
N LEU A 238 17.06 -2.07 -16.22
CA LEU A 238 18.42 -1.86 -15.74
C LEU A 238 19.23 -3.15 -15.75
N TYR A 239 18.59 -4.27 -15.37
CA TYR A 239 19.21 -5.57 -15.45
C TYR A 239 19.60 -5.93 -16.89
N ALA A 240 18.64 -5.87 -17.82
CA ALA A 240 18.82 -6.27 -19.20
C ALA A 240 19.75 -5.33 -19.99
N ASN A 241 19.85 -4.06 -19.64
CA ASN A 241 20.67 -3.12 -20.41
C ASN A 241 22.03 -2.82 -19.78
N TYR A 242 22.19 -3.00 -18.47
CA TYR A 242 23.44 -2.63 -17.78
C TYR A 242 23.96 -3.78 -16.91
N LEU A 243 23.19 -4.18 -15.90
CA LEU A 243 23.72 -5.04 -14.82
C LEU A 243 24.14 -6.42 -15.33
N ARG A 244 23.40 -7.01 -16.29
CA ARG A 244 23.76 -8.32 -16.85
C ARG A 244 25.13 -8.31 -17.51
N TYR A 245 25.51 -7.21 -18.18
CA TYR A 245 26.81 -7.07 -18.84
C TYR A 245 27.93 -6.79 -17.84
N LEU A 246 27.68 -5.94 -16.84
CA LEU A 246 28.65 -5.68 -15.77
C LEU A 246 28.97 -6.94 -14.97
N ILE A 247 27.95 -7.73 -14.61
CA ILE A 247 28.15 -9.00 -13.90
C ILE A 247 28.83 -10.02 -14.82
N ALA A 248 28.45 -10.08 -16.09
CA ALA A 248 29.03 -11.02 -17.03
C ALA A 248 30.50 -10.75 -17.36
N ASP A 249 31.01 -9.55 -17.08
CA ASP A 249 32.44 -9.26 -17.22
C ASP A 249 33.30 -10.00 -16.18
N PHE A 250 32.67 -10.58 -15.14
CA PHE A 250 33.26 -11.60 -14.29
C PHE A 250 32.93 -12.99 -14.86
N GLU A 251 33.92 -13.67 -15.46
CA GLU A 251 33.73 -14.99 -16.10
C GLU A 251 32.97 -16.00 -15.21
N SER A 252 33.24 -16.00 -13.90
CA SER A 252 32.60 -16.89 -12.92
C SER A 252 31.08 -16.72 -12.83
N PHE A 253 30.54 -15.57 -13.24
CA PHE A 253 29.12 -15.24 -13.17
C PHE A 253 28.47 -15.03 -14.55
N ALA A 254 29.26 -15.06 -15.64
CA ALA A 254 28.77 -14.84 -17.00
C ALA A 254 27.64 -15.79 -17.39
N LEU A 255 27.74 -17.06 -17.00
CA LEU A 255 26.72 -18.07 -17.32
C LEU A 255 25.39 -17.81 -16.59
N LEU A 256 25.45 -17.28 -15.36
CA LEU A 256 24.26 -17.00 -14.55
C LEU A 256 23.44 -15.83 -15.13
N THR A 257 24.12 -14.82 -15.68
CA THR A 257 23.47 -13.56 -16.07
C THR A 257 23.17 -13.46 -17.57
N LEU A 258 23.98 -14.09 -18.41
CA LEU A 258 23.81 -14.01 -19.86
C LEU A 258 22.72 -14.95 -20.38
N ASN A 259 22.44 -16.05 -19.67
CA ASN A 259 21.53 -17.09 -20.16
C ASN A 259 20.67 -17.71 -19.04
N PRO A 260 19.69 -16.96 -18.50
CA PRO A 260 18.82 -17.44 -17.42
C PRO A 260 17.96 -18.64 -17.82
N LEU A 261 17.70 -18.84 -19.11
CA LEU A 261 16.99 -20.01 -19.64
C LEU A 261 17.80 -21.30 -19.46
N LEU A 262 19.13 -21.27 -19.61
CA LEU A 262 19.99 -22.41 -19.31
C LEU A 262 19.92 -22.80 -17.82
N LEU A 263 19.84 -21.80 -16.92
CA LEU A 263 19.64 -22.04 -15.48
C LEU A 263 18.28 -22.70 -15.20
N ILE A 264 17.22 -22.26 -15.89
CA ILE A 264 15.88 -22.84 -15.80
C ILE A 264 15.86 -24.28 -16.32
N GLN A 265 16.57 -24.56 -17.42
CA GLN A 265 16.71 -25.90 -17.96
C GLN A 265 17.52 -26.82 -17.03
N ALA A 266 18.59 -26.31 -16.41
CA ALA A 266 19.38 -27.03 -15.40
C ALA A 266 18.57 -27.29 -14.11
N HIS A 267 17.63 -26.41 -13.77
CA HIS A 267 16.82 -26.47 -12.55
C HIS A 267 15.33 -26.27 -12.87
N PRO A 268 14.63 -27.30 -13.38
CA PRO A 268 13.24 -27.19 -13.84
C PRO A 268 12.23 -26.84 -12.72
N LEU A 269 12.63 -26.98 -11.45
CA LEU A 269 11.81 -26.56 -10.30
C LEU A 269 11.81 -25.04 -10.08
N LEU A 270 12.85 -24.33 -10.49
CA LEU A 270 13.00 -22.88 -10.29
C LEU A 270 11.83 -22.06 -10.88
N PRO A 271 11.39 -22.26 -12.15
CA PRO A 271 10.27 -21.51 -12.72
C PRO A 271 8.95 -21.83 -12.02
N VAL A 272 8.72 -23.08 -11.58
CA VAL A 272 7.51 -23.45 -10.84
C VAL A 272 7.48 -22.76 -9.48
N LEU A 273 8.62 -22.72 -8.77
CA LEU A 273 8.76 -22.00 -7.51
C LEU A 273 8.59 -20.50 -7.71
N GLY A 274 9.19 -19.92 -8.75
CA GLY A 274 9.05 -18.51 -9.09
C GLY A 274 7.61 -18.12 -9.42
N ALA A 275 6.91 -18.93 -10.23
CA ALA A 275 5.50 -18.74 -10.55
C ALA A 275 4.61 -18.87 -9.30
N ALA A 276 4.86 -19.86 -8.44
CA ALA A 276 4.15 -20.01 -7.18
C ALA A 276 4.38 -18.82 -6.24
N LEU A 277 5.61 -18.31 -6.15
CA LEU A 277 5.96 -17.14 -5.34
C LEU A 277 5.33 -15.86 -5.89
N ALA A 278 5.29 -15.71 -7.22
CA ALA A 278 4.64 -14.59 -7.89
C ALA A 278 3.11 -14.63 -7.69
N ILE A 279 2.48 -15.78 -7.85
CA ILE A 279 1.05 -15.97 -7.56
C ILE A 279 0.77 -15.70 -6.08
N TYR A 280 1.59 -16.21 -5.17
CA TYR A 280 1.48 -15.95 -3.74
C TYR A 280 1.65 -14.46 -3.43
N ALA A 281 2.61 -13.78 -4.05
CA ALA A 281 2.82 -12.34 -3.91
C ALA A 281 1.64 -11.53 -4.44
N VAL A 282 1.03 -11.93 -5.57
CA VAL A 282 -0.19 -11.31 -6.13
C VAL A 282 -1.40 -11.56 -5.24
N LEU A 283 -1.58 -12.78 -4.71
CA LEU A 283 -2.64 -13.10 -3.75
C LEU A 283 -2.45 -12.36 -2.41
N LEU A 284 -1.20 -12.21 -1.95
CA LEU A 284 -0.86 -11.43 -0.77
C LEU A 284 -1.13 -9.94 -1.02
N ALA A 285 -0.67 -9.39 -2.15
CA ALA A 285 -0.91 -8.00 -2.57
C ALA A 285 -2.39 -7.67 -2.73
N SER A 286 -3.18 -8.56 -3.33
CA SER A 286 -4.64 -8.40 -3.48
C SER A 286 -5.41 -8.52 -2.16
N ARG A 287 -4.86 -9.18 -1.15
CA ARG A 287 -5.40 -9.22 0.22
C ARG A 287 -4.89 -8.09 1.12
N LEU A 288 -3.80 -7.42 0.76
CA LEU A 288 -3.21 -6.31 1.51
C LEU A 288 -4.10 -5.06 1.41
N ARG A 289 -5.00 -4.90 2.39
CA ARG A 289 -5.77 -3.66 2.61
C ARG A 289 -4.96 -2.55 3.31
N ARG A 290 -3.67 -2.83 3.57
CA ARG A 290 -2.81 -2.15 4.54
C ARG A 290 -1.36 -2.25 4.09
N ILE A 291 -0.67 -1.12 3.88
CA ILE A 291 0.74 -1.10 3.44
C ILE A 291 1.57 -0.26 4.41
N PRO A 292 2.78 -0.72 4.80
CA PRO A 292 3.65 0.06 5.68
C PRO A 292 4.17 1.31 4.93
N PRO A 293 4.32 2.46 5.62
CA PRO A 293 4.73 3.71 4.98
C PRO A 293 6.05 3.62 4.21
N PHE A 294 7.01 2.81 4.67
CA PHE A 294 8.30 2.66 3.98
C PHE A 294 8.15 2.00 2.60
N ALA A 295 7.28 0.99 2.46
CA ALA A 295 7.09 0.27 1.19
C ALA A 295 6.43 1.18 0.15
N LEU A 296 5.48 2.02 0.58
CA LEU A 296 4.88 3.06 -0.26
C LEU A 296 5.91 4.07 -0.77
N ARG A 297 6.79 4.56 0.12
CA ARG A 297 7.86 5.49 -0.26
C ARG A 297 8.80 4.85 -1.28
N LEU A 298 9.19 3.59 -1.05
CA LEU A 298 10.07 2.85 -1.96
C LEU A 298 9.46 2.71 -3.36
N LEU A 299 8.19 2.31 -3.46
CA LEU A 299 7.49 2.15 -4.74
C LEU A 299 7.35 3.47 -5.51
N LYS A 300 6.99 4.55 -4.80
CA LYS A 300 6.89 5.88 -5.41
C LYS A 300 8.27 6.41 -5.84
N GLY A 301 9.30 6.12 -5.06
CA GLY A 301 10.69 6.34 -5.42
C GLY A 301 11.07 5.63 -6.71
N GLY A 302 10.81 4.32 -6.80
CA GLY A 302 11.10 3.52 -7.98
C GLY A 302 10.36 4.03 -9.24
N PHE A 303 9.10 4.46 -9.09
CA PHE A 303 8.38 5.13 -10.17
C PHE A 303 9.02 6.46 -10.58
N GLY A 304 9.42 7.28 -9.61
CA GLY A 304 10.17 8.53 -9.86
C GLY A 304 11.47 8.26 -10.60
N PHE A 305 12.21 7.21 -10.21
CA PHE A 305 13.42 6.78 -10.90
C PHE A 305 13.17 6.52 -12.38
N ALA A 306 12.14 5.72 -12.70
CA ALA A 306 11.80 5.40 -14.08
C ALA A 306 11.47 6.65 -14.91
N LEU A 307 10.67 7.58 -14.35
CA LEU A 307 10.34 8.84 -15.01
C LEU A 307 11.57 9.72 -15.26
N GLY A 308 12.44 9.88 -14.26
CA GLY A 308 13.66 10.67 -14.41
C GLY A 308 14.62 10.06 -15.42
N PHE A 309 14.80 8.75 -15.34
CA PHE A 309 15.69 8.01 -16.23
C PHE A 309 15.25 8.12 -17.69
N PHE A 310 14.00 7.74 -18.01
CA PHE A 310 13.52 7.80 -19.39
C PHE A 310 13.25 9.23 -19.88
N GLY A 311 12.87 10.14 -18.96
CA GLY A 311 12.69 11.55 -19.26
C GLY A 311 13.97 12.24 -19.70
N PHE A 312 15.14 11.73 -19.29
CA PHE A 312 16.42 12.17 -19.82
C PHE A 312 16.88 11.32 -21.01
N LEU A 313 16.84 9.98 -20.88
CA LEU A 313 17.42 9.08 -21.86
C LEU A 313 16.77 9.20 -23.24
N LEU A 314 15.43 9.20 -23.33
CA LEU A 314 14.75 9.20 -24.63
C LEU A 314 14.97 10.51 -25.40
N PRO A 315 14.78 11.71 -24.82
CA PRO A 315 15.03 12.95 -25.55
C PRO A 315 16.50 13.13 -25.94
N SER A 316 17.43 12.65 -25.11
CA SER A 316 18.87 12.78 -25.40
C SER A 316 19.30 12.05 -26.68
N GLN A 317 18.53 11.06 -27.15
CA GLN A 317 18.80 10.33 -28.39
C GLN A 317 18.48 11.14 -29.65
N TYR A 318 17.66 12.17 -29.54
CA TYR A 318 17.24 13.01 -30.68
C TYR A 318 17.96 14.37 -30.72
N LEU A 319 18.88 14.62 -29.79
CA LEU A 319 19.70 15.82 -29.81
C LEU A 319 20.73 15.73 -30.96
N PRO A 320 21.04 16.86 -31.61
CA PRO A 320 21.98 16.86 -32.71
C PRO A 320 23.41 16.47 -32.26
N PRO A 321 24.25 15.92 -33.17
CA PRO A 321 25.55 15.32 -32.83
C PRO A 321 26.54 16.28 -32.14
N ASP A 322 26.47 17.55 -32.49
CA ASP A 322 27.25 18.64 -31.90
C ASP A 322 26.99 18.82 -30.40
N MET A 323 25.75 18.59 -29.95
CA MET A 323 25.35 18.69 -28.55
C MET A 323 25.51 17.39 -27.75
N THR A 324 25.72 16.26 -28.42
CA THR A 324 25.78 14.91 -27.80
C THR A 324 27.18 14.32 -27.76
N SER A 325 28.16 14.94 -28.42
CA SER A 325 29.55 14.46 -28.46
C SER A 325 30.15 14.13 -27.08
N SER A 326 29.86 14.95 -26.06
CA SER A 326 30.29 14.69 -24.67
C SER A 326 29.42 13.66 -23.93
N LEU A 327 28.18 13.45 -24.37
CA LEU A 327 27.28 12.44 -23.80
C LEU A 327 27.63 11.02 -24.29
N ASP A 328 28.14 10.92 -25.51
CA ASP A 328 28.47 9.63 -26.15
C ASP A 328 29.89 9.15 -25.86
N GLU A 329 30.65 9.93 -25.09
CA GLU A 329 31.95 9.50 -24.59
C GLU A 329 31.80 8.26 -23.67
N VAL A 330 32.63 7.26 -23.95
CA VAL A 330 32.59 5.96 -23.27
C VAL A 330 33.27 6.06 -21.91
N LEU A 331 32.49 5.87 -20.86
CA LEU A 331 32.97 5.80 -19.48
C LEU A 331 33.51 4.42 -19.12
N TYR A 332 32.85 3.38 -19.64
CA TYR A 332 33.24 2.00 -19.39
C TYR A 332 32.99 1.15 -20.62
N GLN A 333 33.95 0.28 -20.91
CA GLN A 333 33.90 -0.71 -21.97
C GLN A 333 34.17 -2.08 -21.34
N SER A 334 33.30 -3.06 -21.63
CA SER A 334 33.50 -4.43 -21.15
C SER A 334 34.83 -5.01 -21.64
N ARG A 335 35.47 -5.84 -20.81
CA ARG A 335 36.69 -6.56 -21.19
C ARG A 335 36.39 -7.60 -22.27
N HIS A 336 35.25 -8.25 -22.14
CA HIS A 336 34.81 -9.31 -23.04
C HIS A 336 33.91 -8.78 -24.14
N GLU A 337 33.93 -9.49 -25.27
CA GLU A 337 32.97 -9.32 -26.36
C GLU A 337 31.80 -10.27 -26.16
N PHE A 338 30.61 -9.79 -26.49
CA PHE A 338 29.38 -10.55 -26.36
C PHE A 338 28.84 -10.90 -27.73
N VAL A 339 28.36 -12.14 -27.88
CA VAL A 339 27.69 -12.65 -29.07
C VAL A 339 26.20 -12.69 -28.78
N GLU A 340 25.43 -11.84 -29.43
CA GLU A 340 23.97 -11.82 -29.38
C GLU A 340 23.42 -12.73 -30.48
N VAL A 341 22.62 -13.72 -30.10
CA VAL A 341 22.03 -14.69 -31.03
C VAL A 341 20.78 -14.08 -31.68
N LEU A 342 20.85 -13.80 -32.99
CA LEU A 342 19.76 -13.14 -33.73
C LEU A 342 18.72 -14.13 -34.26
N HIS A 343 19.14 -15.36 -34.53
CA HIS A 343 18.34 -16.49 -35.01
C HIS A 343 18.75 -17.75 -34.26
N ASP A 344 17.85 -18.72 -34.10
CA ASP A 344 18.13 -19.96 -33.37
C ASP A 344 19.39 -20.63 -33.93
N ALA A 345 20.40 -20.73 -33.08
CA ALA A 345 21.75 -21.07 -33.50
C ALA A 345 22.21 -22.39 -32.89
N ILE A 346 22.88 -23.19 -33.72
CA ILE A 346 23.48 -24.45 -33.29
C ILE A 346 24.92 -24.15 -32.83
N VAL A 347 25.27 -24.63 -31.65
CA VAL A 347 26.63 -24.57 -31.12
C VAL A 347 27.33 -25.90 -31.41
N LEU A 348 28.44 -25.84 -32.15
CA LEU A 348 29.23 -27.02 -32.51
C LEU A 348 30.48 -27.16 -31.64
N GLU A 349 30.91 -28.38 -31.37
CA GLU A 349 32.17 -28.63 -30.66
C GLU A 349 33.39 -28.13 -31.45
N ARG A 350 33.32 -28.22 -32.79
CA ARG A 350 34.40 -27.84 -33.72
C ARG A 350 33.82 -27.13 -34.94
N VAL A 351 34.67 -26.38 -35.63
CA VAL A 351 34.34 -25.65 -36.86
C VAL A 351 34.32 -26.61 -38.07
N GLU A 352 33.46 -27.63 -37.99
CA GLU A 352 33.30 -28.67 -39.00
C GLU A 352 31.82 -29.04 -39.14
N PRO A 353 31.28 -29.23 -40.37
CA PRO A 353 29.86 -29.56 -40.57
C PRO A 353 29.43 -30.88 -39.93
N THR A 354 30.38 -31.80 -39.69
CA THR A 354 30.17 -33.11 -39.07
C THR A 354 30.41 -33.11 -37.56
N ALA A 355 30.76 -31.96 -36.97
CA ALA A 355 31.03 -31.86 -35.54
C ALA A 355 29.77 -32.13 -34.71
N ARG A 356 29.98 -32.65 -33.50
CA ARG A 356 28.91 -32.86 -32.54
C ARG A 356 28.26 -31.52 -32.17
N ILE A 357 26.93 -31.50 -32.14
CA ILE A 357 26.15 -30.39 -31.61
C ILE A 357 26.23 -30.44 -30.08
N ILE A 358 26.77 -29.40 -29.47
CA ILE A 358 26.81 -29.24 -28.00
C ILE A 358 25.41 -28.89 -27.52
N THR A 359 24.84 -27.82 -28.06
CA THR A 359 23.50 -27.35 -27.74
C THR A 359 22.92 -26.51 -28.88
N THR A 360 21.62 -26.26 -28.81
CA THR A 360 20.96 -25.17 -29.54
C THR A 360 20.75 -23.98 -28.60
N VAL A 361 20.91 -22.76 -29.11
CA VAL A 361 20.69 -21.52 -28.38
C VAL A 361 19.61 -20.72 -29.09
N ASP A 362 18.55 -20.42 -28.35
CA ASP A 362 17.40 -19.68 -28.89
C ASP A 362 17.77 -18.21 -29.17
N ARG A 363 17.03 -17.60 -30.09
CA ARG A 363 17.10 -16.16 -30.37
C ARG A 363 16.99 -15.30 -29.11
N GLY A 364 17.82 -14.26 -29.03
CA GLY A 364 17.82 -13.26 -27.96
C GLY A 364 18.74 -13.60 -26.79
N ASN A 365 19.33 -14.79 -26.78
CA ASN A 365 20.37 -15.14 -25.82
C ASN A 365 21.68 -14.39 -26.12
N LEU A 366 22.39 -14.08 -25.05
CA LEU A 366 23.70 -13.44 -25.11
C LEU A 366 24.74 -14.45 -24.65
N LEU A 367 25.89 -14.51 -25.31
CA LEU A 367 26.97 -15.45 -24.99
C LEU A 367 28.29 -14.69 -24.87
N LEU A 368 29.21 -15.20 -24.06
CA LEU A 368 30.55 -14.63 -23.93
C LEU A 368 31.43 -15.13 -25.06
N ARG A 369 32.03 -14.22 -25.84
CA ARG A 369 33.00 -14.57 -26.89
C ARG A 369 34.36 -14.82 -26.28
N THR A 370 35.00 -15.91 -26.70
CA THR A 370 36.37 -16.26 -26.30
C THR A 370 37.33 -16.09 -27.48
N GLU A 371 37.01 -16.67 -28.63
CA GLU A 371 37.87 -16.65 -29.82
C GLU A 371 37.04 -16.48 -31.10
N THR A 372 37.70 -16.10 -32.20
CA THR A 372 37.08 -16.00 -33.52
C THR A 372 37.94 -16.72 -34.54
N ARG A 373 37.30 -17.45 -35.46
CA ARG A 373 37.95 -18.21 -36.52
C ARG A 373 37.20 -18.04 -37.84
N ALA A 374 37.92 -17.72 -38.91
CA ALA A 374 37.37 -17.75 -40.26
C ALA A 374 37.71 -19.10 -40.92
N GLN A 375 36.71 -19.82 -41.40
CA GLN A 375 36.89 -21.10 -42.09
C GLN A 375 35.84 -21.25 -43.19
N ALA A 376 36.29 -21.62 -44.40
CA ALA A 376 35.44 -21.82 -45.58
C ALA A 376 34.55 -20.60 -45.93
N GLY A 377 35.07 -19.37 -45.74
CA GLY A 377 34.33 -18.14 -46.03
C GLY A 377 33.29 -17.74 -44.98
N VAL A 378 33.18 -18.48 -43.87
CA VAL A 378 32.26 -18.18 -42.76
C VAL A 378 33.08 -17.79 -41.52
N VAL A 379 32.64 -16.75 -40.82
CA VAL A 379 33.21 -16.35 -39.53
C VAL A 379 32.50 -17.12 -38.40
N TRP A 380 33.28 -17.72 -37.52
CA TRP A 380 32.82 -18.48 -36.38
C TRP A 380 33.31 -17.84 -35.10
N ASN A 381 32.42 -17.73 -34.12
CA ASN A 381 32.70 -17.20 -32.80
C ASN A 381 32.66 -18.34 -31.78
N GLN A 382 33.75 -18.54 -31.05
CA GLN A 382 33.79 -19.46 -29.92
C GLN A 382 33.11 -18.79 -28.73
N VAL A 383 32.15 -19.49 -28.15
CA VAL A 383 31.29 -19.02 -27.07
C VAL A 383 31.31 -19.99 -25.90
N ILE A 384 31.20 -19.46 -24.68
CA ILE A 384 31.01 -20.26 -23.48
C ILE A 384 29.54 -20.64 -23.34
N VAL A 385 29.29 -21.93 -23.10
CA VAL A 385 27.97 -22.54 -23.01
C VAL A 385 27.92 -23.46 -21.78
N GLY A 386 26.80 -23.45 -21.03
CA GLY A 386 26.58 -24.41 -19.94
C GLY A 386 27.63 -24.33 -18.82
N GLU A 387 28.05 -25.45 -18.23
CA GLU A 387 29.05 -25.52 -17.13
C GLU A 387 30.50 -25.22 -17.58
N GLY A 388 30.71 -24.19 -18.40
CA GLY A 388 32.03 -23.79 -18.88
C GLY A 388 32.52 -24.55 -20.13
N GLU A 389 31.65 -25.32 -20.79
CA GLU A 389 31.95 -25.90 -22.10
C GLU A 389 32.07 -24.79 -23.16
N ARG A 390 32.98 -24.98 -24.13
CA ARG A 390 33.19 -24.03 -25.22
C ARG A 390 32.72 -24.63 -26.52
N GLY A 391 32.01 -23.84 -27.31
CA GLY A 391 31.53 -24.26 -28.62
C GLY A 391 31.54 -23.13 -29.63
N TRP A 392 31.29 -23.45 -30.89
CA TRP A 392 31.42 -22.55 -32.02
C TRP A 392 30.05 -22.24 -32.61
N VAL A 393 29.78 -20.96 -32.82
CA VAL A 393 28.56 -20.47 -33.48
C VAL A 393 28.93 -19.64 -34.69
N GLN A 394 28.18 -19.79 -35.78
CA GLN A 394 28.36 -19.02 -37.01
C GLN A 394 27.87 -17.59 -36.83
N GLU A 395 28.68 -16.62 -37.26
CA GLU A 395 28.28 -15.21 -37.31
C GLU A 395 27.27 -14.96 -38.43
N THR A 396 27.51 -15.53 -39.60
CA THR A 396 26.64 -15.41 -40.78
C THR A 396 26.36 -16.79 -41.36
N ILE A 397 25.11 -17.04 -41.71
CA ILE A 397 24.72 -18.22 -42.48
C ILE A 397 24.88 -17.85 -43.96
N PRO A 398 25.80 -18.49 -44.69
CA PRO A 398 26.06 -18.16 -46.09
C PRO A 398 24.84 -18.46 -46.96
N ALA A 399 24.66 -17.67 -48.02
CA ALA A 399 23.55 -17.81 -48.95
C ALA A 399 23.48 -19.23 -49.54
N ARG A 400 22.27 -19.78 -49.63
CA ARG A 400 21.97 -21.06 -50.32
C ARG A 400 20.97 -20.80 -51.44
N PHE A 401 20.81 -21.74 -52.37
CA PHE A 401 19.87 -21.59 -53.48
C PHE A 401 18.47 -21.18 -52.98
N GLY A 402 18.03 -19.96 -53.33
CA GLY A 402 16.74 -19.40 -52.92
C GLY A 402 16.68 -18.79 -51.51
N VAL A 403 17.78 -18.78 -50.75
CA VAL A 403 17.84 -18.24 -49.38
C VAL A 403 19.00 -17.23 -49.29
N PRO A 404 18.74 -15.95 -48.97
CA PRO A 404 19.78 -14.93 -48.85
C PRO A 404 20.72 -15.22 -47.67
N GLU A 405 21.87 -14.55 -47.64
CA GLU A 405 22.76 -14.55 -46.49
C GLU A 405 22.06 -13.92 -45.28
N ILE A 406 22.18 -14.55 -44.11
CA ILE A 406 21.49 -14.13 -42.88
C ILE A 406 22.52 -13.95 -41.77
N GLU A 407 22.54 -12.79 -41.14
CA GLU A 407 23.26 -12.57 -39.88
C GLU A 407 22.64 -13.46 -38.79
N ASN A 408 23.42 -14.43 -38.33
CA ASN A 408 22.98 -15.42 -37.35
C ASN A 408 23.32 -14.96 -35.93
N THR A 409 24.48 -14.34 -35.73
CA THR A 409 24.84 -13.71 -34.47
C THR A 409 25.47 -12.34 -34.67
N ARG A 410 25.29 -11.45 -33.69
CA ARG A 410 25.90 -10.13 -33.68
C ARG A 410 26.92 -10.02 -32.56
N THR A 411 28.16 -9.70 -32.91
CA THR A 411 29.18 -9.42 -31.90
C THR A 411 29.14 -7.95 -31.49
N ARG A 412 29.09 -7.67 -30.18
CA ARG A 412 29.22 -6.31 -29.65
C ARG A 412 29.95 -6.28 -28.31
N ARG A 413 30.65 -5.18 -28.05
CA ARG A 413 31.09 -4.83 -26.69
C ARG A 413 30.02 -4.05 -25.98
N PHE A 414 29.90 -4.25 -24.68
CA PHE A 414 29.06 -3.40 -23.87
C PHE A 414 29.79 -2.08 -23.62
N LEU A 415 29.12 -0.98 -23.96
CA LEU A 415 29.61 0.37 -23.77
C LEU A 415 28.65 1.08 -22.81
N PHE A 416 29.20 1.69 -21.79
CA PHE A 416 28.49 2.54 -20.87
C PHE A 416 29.00 3.97 -21.05
N THR A 417 28.10 4.86 -21.42
CA THR A 417 28.42 6.24 -21.82
C THR A 417 28.08 7.25 -20.73
N PHE A 418 28.57 8.49 -20.87
CA PHE A 418 28.12 9.60 -20.02
C PHE A 418 26.60 9.79 -20.06
N ARG A 419 25.97 9.58 -21.22
CA ARG A 419 24.51 9.60 -21.38
C ARG A 419 23.82 8.65 -20.41
N ASP A 420 24.31 7.41 -20.31
CA ASP A 420 23.76 6.41 -19.40
C ASP A 420 23.95 6.81 -17.94
N MET A 421 25.13 7.34 -17.60
CA MET A 421 25.43 7.83 -16.26
C MET A 421 24.50 8.97 -15.85
N TYR A 422 24.30 9.97 -16.71
CA TYR A 422 23.39 11.09 -16.44
C TYR A 422 21.94 10.61 -16.30
N ALA A 423 21.50 9.65 -17.12
CA ALA A 423 20.18 9.03 -16.97
C ALA A 423 20.01 8.37 -15.59
N LEU A 424 21.01 7.62 -15.12
CA LEU A 424 21.01 7.01 -13.78
C LEU A 424 21.02 8.06 -12.66
N MET A 425 21.79 9.14 -12.80
CA MET A 425 21.84 10.22 -11.82
C MET A 425 20.50 10.96 -11.70
N ILE A 426 19.90 11.32 -12.84
CA ILE A 426 18.60 12.00 -12.87
C ILE A 426 17.50 11.06 -12.33
N GLY A 427 17.55 9.78 -12.69
CA GLY A 427 16.73 8.74 -12.07
C GLY A 427 16.89 8.71 -10.54
N GLY A 428 18.13 8.72 -10.04
CA GLY A 428 18.43 8.75 -8.59
C GLY A 428 17.88 9.98 -7.88
N LEU A 429 18.01 11.16 -8.49
CA LEU A 429 17.43 12.40 -7.96
C LEU A 429 15.89 12.33 -7.92
N MET A 430 15.26 11.80 -8.96
CA MET A 430 13.81 11.62 -9.00
C MET A 430 13.32 10.51 -8.06
N PHE A 431 14.14 9.50 -7.77
CA PHE A 431 13.87 8.53 -6.71
C PHE A 431 13.85 9.19 -5.33
N LEU A 432 14.87 10.00 -5.01
CA LEU A 432 14.92 10.77 -3.77
C LEU A 432 13.73 11.74 -3.67
N TRP A 433 13.42 12.45 -4.75
CA TRP A 433 12.25 13.32 -4.80
C TRP A 433 10.94 12.54 -4.58
N GLY A 434 10.77 11.38 -5.24
CA GLY A 434 9.59 10.52 -5.11
C GLY A 434 9.41 9.92 -3.72
N THR A 435 10.51 9.53 -3.07
CA THR A 435 10.51 9.00 -1.69
C THR A 435 10.23 10.09 -0.65
N LEU A 436 10.79 11.29 -0.82
CA LEU A 436 10.67 12.42 0.12
C LEU A 436 9.33 13.17 -0.03
N ASN A 437 8.82 13.37 -1.25
CA ASN A 437 7.52 14.01 -1.49
C ASN A 437 6.32 13.06 -1.30
N PHE A 438 6.44 12.12 -0.37
CA PHE A 438 5.30 11.31 0.06
C PHE A 438 4.35 12.15 0.92
N ARG A 439 3.46 12.90 0.25
CA ARG A 439 2.23 13.42 0.88
C ARG A 439 1.21 12.28 0.84
N ILE A 440 0.83 11.79 2.02
CA ILE A 440 -0.32 10.90 2.17
C ILE A 440 -1.52 11.68 1.64
N ARG A 441 -2.03 11.32 0.46
CA ARG A 441 -3.35 11.81 0.05
C ARG A 441 -4.35 11.08 0.96
N PRO A 442 -5.06 11.79 1.85
CA PRO A 442 -6.10 11.14 2.63
C PRO A 442 -7.15 10.61 1.65
N THR A 443 -7.46 9.33 1.75
CA THR A 443 -8.62 8.73 1.09
C THR A 443 -9.91 9.24 1.70
#